data_AF-A0A9E2X8X8-F1
#
_entry.id   AF-A0A9E2X8X8-F1
#
_cell.length_a   1.000
_cell.length_b   1.000
_cell.length_c   1.000
_cell.angle_alpha   90.00
_cell.angle_beta   90.00
_cell.angle_gamma   90.00
#
_symmetry.space_group_name_H-M   'P 1'
#
loop_
_entity.id
_entity.type
_entity.pdbx_description
1 polymer ?
#
loop_
_entity_poly.entity_id
_entity_poly.type
_entity_poly.pdbx_seq_one_letter_code
_entity_poly.pdbx_strand_id
1 'polypeptide(L)'
;MDFDIPADIAQYLRVLDDFIESEIRPLERENDNIRFFDHRREHARTDWDNDGQPRHEWEDLLAEMRRRADKAGHLRFGLPKELGGKDGSNLAMAIIREHLAHKGLGLHNDLQNESSIVGNFPV
;
A
#
# COMPACT_ATOMS: atom_id res chain seq x y z
N MET A 1 -16.79 -16.77 -21.93
CA MET A 1 -16.13 -15.60 -21.31
C MET A 1 -15.35 -16.15 -20.14
N ASP A 2 -14.06 -15.86 -20.09
CA ASP A 2 -13.16 -16.32 -19.02
C ASP A 2 -13.05 -15.21 -17.97
N PHE A 3 -13.22 -15.58 -16.70
CA PHE A 3 -13.21 -14.68 -15.54
C PHE A 3 -12.10 -15.04 -14.55
N ASP A 4 -11.26 -16.01 -14.89
CA ASP A 4 -10.16 -16.40 -14.03
C ASP A 4 -9.08 -15.31 -14.02
N ILE A 5 -8.46 -15.11 -12.86
CA ILE A 5 -7.33 -14.20 -12.72
C ILE A 5 -6.16 -14.77 -13.53
N PRO A 6 -5.56 -14.00 -14.46
CA PRO A 6 -4.37 -14.42 -15.19
C PRO A 6 -3.26 -14.93 -14.26
N ALA A 7 -2.59 -16.02 -14.64
CA ALA A 7 -1.66 -16.74 -13.77
C ALA A 7 -0.47 -15.88 -13.30
N ASP A 8 -0.02 -14.96 -14.14
CA ASP A 8 1.03 -13.99 -13.82
C ASP A 8 0.58 -12.99 -12.74
N ILE A 9 -0.65 -12.50 -12.83
CA ILE A 9 -1.25 -11.61 -11.82
C ILE A 9 -1.44 -12.38 -10.52
N ALA A 10 -2.00 -13.58 -10.56
CA ALA A 10 -2.18 -14.43 -9.37
C ALA A 10 -0.84 -14.75 -8.68
N GLN A 11 0.23 -14.96 -9.44
CA GLN A 11 1.58 -15.12 -8.89
C GLN A 11 2.09 -13.84 -8.25
N TYR A 12 1.86 -12.68 -8.88
CA TYR A 12 2.27 -11.40 -8.33
C TYR A 12 1.52 -11.03 -7.04
N LEU A 13 0.24 -11.39 -6.91
CA LEU A 13 -0.51 -11.22 -5.65
C LEU A 13 0.18 -11.94 -4.48
N ARG A 14 0.69 -13.17 -4.70
CA ARG A 14 1.46 -13.89 -3.68
C ARG A 14 2.76 -13.18 -3.31
N VAL A 15 3.46 -12.61 -4.31
CA VAL A 15 4.67 -11.80 -4.05
C VAL A 15 4.33 -10.59 -3.18
N LEU A 16 3.20 -9.92 -3.44
CA LEU A 16 2.74 -8.80 -2.60
C LEU A 16 2.37 -9.27 -1.20
N ASP A 17 1.71 -10.41 -1.04
CA ASP A 17 1.37 -10.97 0.27
C ASP A 17 2.63 -11.28 1.08
N ASP A 18 3.62 -11.93 0.47
CA ASP A 18 4.90 -12.23 1.11
C ASP A 18 5.65 -10.95 1.52
N PHE A 19 5.64 -9.92 0.67
CA PHE A 19 6.21 -8.60 0.99
C PHE A 19 5.48 -7.92 2.15
N ILE A 20 4.14 -8.01 2.19
CA ILE A 20 3.35 -7.45 3.30
C ILE A 20 3.74 -8.11 4.62
N GLU A 21 3.82 -9.45 4.66
CA GLU A 21 4.15 -10.17 5.89
C GLU A 21 5.59 -9.92 6.36
N SER A 22 6.54 -9.82 5.41
CA SER A 22 7.98 -9.69 5.72
C SER A 22 8.44 -8.26 6.00
N GLU A 23 7.85 -7.25 5.36
CA GLU A 23 8.35 -5.87 5.41
C GLU A 23 7.35 -4.88 5.99
N ILE A 24 6.06 -5.04 5.68
CA ILE A 24 5.02 -4.06 6.06
C ILE A 24 4.46 -4.34 7.44
N ARG A 25 4.09 -5.59 7.75
CA ARG A 25 3.58 -5.95 9.08
C ARG A 25 4.58 -5.69 10.21
N PRO A 26 5.89 -5.95 10.05
CA PRO A 26 6.85 -5.56 11.08
C PRO A 26 6.89 -4.04 11.28
N LEU A 27 6.82 -3.27 10.21
CA LEU A 27 6.79 -1.80 10.27
C LEU A 27 5.51 -1.27 10.97
N GLU A 28 4.35 -1.89 10.75
CA GLU A 28 3.12 -1.60 11.50
C GLU A 28 3.24 -1.88 13.00
N ARG A 29 4.06 -2.86 13.40
CA ARG A 29 4.19 -3.28 14.80
C ARG A 29 5.29 -2.55 15.55
N GLU A 30 6.21 -1.90 14.84
CA GLU A 30 7.29 -1.12 15.42
C GLU A 30 6.76 0.17 16.05
N ASN A 31 7.39 0.64 17.13
CA ASN A 31 7.17 1.99 17.70
C ASN A 31 5.69 2.41 17.89
N ASP A 32 4.83 1.45 18.28
CA ASP A 32 3.37 1.61 18.43
C ASP A 32 2.66 2.13 17.17
N ASN A 33 3.22 1.92 15.97
CA ASN A 33 2.59 2.31 14.69
C ASN A 33 1.19 1.67 14.52
N ILE A 34 0.95 0.55 15.18
CA ILE A 34 -0.34 -0.14 15.21
C ILE A 34 -1.48 0.76 15.69
N ARG A 35 -1.17 1.82 16.46
CA ARG A 35 -2.14 2.85 16.86
C ARG A 35 -2.87 3.48 15.68
N PHE A 36 -2.18 3.65 14.55
CA PHE A 36 -2.78 4.24 13.37
C PHE A 36 -3.80 3.31 12.72
N PHE A 37 -3.81 2.01 12.98
CA PHE A 37 -4.71 1.05 12.34
C PHE A 37 -5.81 0.52 13.27
N ASP A 38 -5.80 0.92 14.54
CA ASP A 38 -6.82 0.56 15.52
C ASP A 38 -8.03 1.49 15.38
N HIS A 39 -9.18 0.95 14.99
CA HIS A 39 -10.42 1.71 14.83
C HIS A 39 -10.83 2.49 16.08
N ARG A 40 -10.44 2.03 17.28
CA ARG A 40 -10.72 2.74 18.55
C ARG A 40 -9.84 3.98 18.74
N ARG A 41 -8.79 4.11 17.94
CA ARG A 41 -7.79 5.17 17.96
C ARG A 41 -7.71 5.91 16.62
N GLU A 42 -8.79 5.94 15.84
CA GLU A 42 -8.81 6.62 14.53
C GLU A 42 -8.34 8.09 14.59
N HIS A 43 -8.63 8.78 15.70
CA HIS A 43 -8.16 10.14 15.99
C HIS A 43 -6.63 10.27 16.05
N ALA A 44 -5.88 9.17 16.18
CA ALA A 44 -4.43 9.18 16.23
C ALA A 44 -3.79 9.68 14.92
N ARG A 45 -4.49 9.60 13.79
CA ARG A 45 -3.98 10.13 12.50
C ARG A 45 -4.17 11.63 12.36
N THR A 46 -5.05 12.24 13.16
CA THR A 46 -5.44 13.65 13.05
C THR A 46 -4.79 14.48 14.14
N ASP A 47 -4.12 15.55 13.73
CA ASP A 47 -3.56 16.55 14.64
C ASP A 47 -4.56 17.68 14.89
N TRP A 48 -5.40 17.51 15.92
CA TRP A 48 -6.44 18.46 16.27
C TRP A 48 -5.91 19.83 16.72
N ASP A 49 -4.68 19.87 17.24
CA ASP A 49 -4.03 21.12 17.65
C ASP A 49 -3.43 21.89 16.46
N ASN A 50 -3.40 21.28 15.28
CA ASN A 50 -2.84 21.83 14.03
C ASN A 50 -3.85 21.75 12.88
N ASP A 51 -5.03 22.32 13.10
CA ASP A 51 -6.13 22.43 12.13
C ASP A 51 -6.63 21.09 11.55
N GLY A 52 -6.43 19.98 12.26
CA GLY A 52 -6.86 18.65 11.83
C GLY A 52 -6.00 18.05 10.71
N GLN A 53 -4.78 18.56 10.50
CA GLN A 53 -3.84 17.99 9.53
C GLN A 53 -3.42 16.57 9.93
N PRO A 54 -2.94 15.74 8.97
CA PRO A 54 -2.32 14.46 9.31
C PRO A 54 -1.16 14.65 10.31
N ARG A 55 -1.05 13.77 11.31
CA ARG A 55 0.12 13.79 12.20
C ARG A 55 1.39 13.51 11.40
N HIS A 56 2.47 14.25 11.69
CA HIS A 56 3.76 14.03 11.04
C HIS A 56 4.26 12.59 11.14
N GLU A 57 4.09 11.93 12.29
CA GLU A 57 4.46 10.53 12.48
C GLU A 57 3.72 9.57 11.53
N TRP A 58 2.47 9.90 11.18
CA TRP A 58 1.69 9.15 10.20
C TRP A 58 2.24 9.37 8.79
N GLU A 59 2.55 10.61 8.42
CA GLU A 59 3.14 10.92 7.12
C GLU A 59 4.52 10.27 6.93
N ASP A 60 5.35 10.28 7.98
CA ASP A 60 6.66 9.64 8.01
C ASP A 60 6.55 8.12 7.85
N LEU A 61 5.55 7.50 8.50
CA LEU A 61 5.26 6.08 8.35
C LEU A 61 4.85 5.73 6.92
N LEU A 62 3.97 6.53 6.31
CA LEU A 62 3.59 6.37 4.90
C LEU A 62 4.77 6.58 3.95
N ALA A 63 5.66 7.53 4.27
CA ALA A 63 6.89 7.75 3.50
C ALA A 63 7.83 6.55 3.59
N GLU A 64 7.99 5.95 4.77
CA GLU A 64 8.80 4.75 4.95
C GLU A 64 8.23 3.54 4.21
N MET A 65 6.92 3.30 4.31
CA MET A 65 6.25 2.27 3.52
C MET A 65 6.53 2.44 2.02
N ARG A 66 6.36 3.67 1.50
CA ARG A 66 6.63 3.97 0.08
C ARG A 66 8.08 3.70 -0.30
N ARG A 67 9.05 4.06 0.56
CA ARG A 67 10.48 3.76 0.32
C ARG A 67 10.74 2.25 0.25
N ARG A 68 10.16 1.46 1.16
CA ARG A 68 10.30 -0.01 1.14
C ARG A 68 9.67 -0.61 -0.11
N ALA A 69 8.45 -0.18 -0.45
CA ALA A 69 7.74 -0.64 -1.62
C ALA A 69 8.43 -0.26 -2.93
N ASP A 70 9.04 0.93 -3.01
CA ASP A 70 9.82 1.38 -4.16
C ASP A 70 11.10 0.55 -4.32
N LYS A 71 11.82 0.34 -3.22
CA LYS A 71 13.03 -0.50 -3.19
C LYS A 71 12.75 -1.95 -3.63
N ALA A 72 11.58 -2.49 -3.26
CA ALA A 72 11.12 -3.82 -3.69
C ALA A 72 10.56 -3.83 -5.13
N GLY A 73 10.39 -2.66 -5.76
CA GLY A 73 9.85 -2.52 -7.12
C GLY A 73 8.33 -2.69 -7.22
N HIS A 74 7.61 -2.60 -6.09
CA HIS A 74 6.14 -2.68 -6.05
C HIS A 74 5.48 -1.34 -6.30
N LEU A 75 6.05 -0.26 -5.75
CA LEU A 75 5.45 1.08 -5.83
C LEU A 75 5.23 1.51 -7.29
N ARG A 76 6.21 1.24 -8.16
CA ARG A 76 6.19 1.64 -9.58
C ARG A 76 5.58 0.60 -10.52
N PHE A 77 4.87 -0.41 -10.02
CA PHE A 77 4.37 -1.53 -10.83
C PHE A 77 3.72 -1.10 -12.16
N GLY A 78 2.80 -0.13 -12.12
CA GLY A 78 2.07 0.36 -13.30
C GLY A 78 2.89 1.22 -14.27
N LEU A 79 4.07 1.72 -13.87
CA LEU A 79 4.89 2.58 -14.73
C LEU A 79 5.63 1.77 -15.81
N PRO A 80 6.04 2.42 -16.91
CA PRO A 80 6.92 1.82 -17.90
C PRO A 80 8.22 1.30 -17.30
N LYS A 81 8.76 0.20 -17.86
CA LYS A 81 10.08 -0.33 -17.46
C LYS A 81 11.20 0.70 -17.55
N GLU A 82 11.14 1.62 -18.51
CA GLU A 82 12.12 2.71 -18.67
C GLU A 82 12.17 3.67 -17.47
N LEU A 83 11.10 3.75 -16.68
CA LEU A 83 11.00 4.53 -15.44
C LEU A 83 11.22 3.67 -14.18
N GLY A 84 11.65 2.41 -14.36
CA GLY A 84 11.83 1.43 -13.28
C GLY A 84 10.54 0.74 -12.85
N GLY A 85 9.48 0.81 -13.66
CA GLY A 85 8.24 0.09 -13.42
C GLY A 85 8.22 -1.31 -14.03
N LYS A 86 7.02 -1.89 -14.16
CA LYS A 86 6.80 -3.27 -14.65
C LYS A 86 5.85 -3.36 -15.84
N ASP A 87 5.49 -2.23 -16.47
CA ASP A 87 4.47 -2.14 -17.52
C ASP A 87 3.12 -2.74 -17.06
N GLY A 88 2.75 -2.53 -15.80
CA GLY A 88 1.54 -3.09 -15.20
C GLY A 88 0.27 -2.66 -15.94
N SER A 89 -0.55 -3.63 -16.35
CA SER A 89 -1.80 -3.34 -17.06
C SER A 89 -2.89 -2.79 -16.13
N ASN A 90 -3.88 -2.11 -16.69
CA ASN A 90 -5.05 -1.64 -15.94
C ASN A 90 -5.83 -2.79 -15.28
N LEU A 91 -5.90 -3.96 -15.94
CA LEU A 91 -6.53 -5.15 -15.36
C LEU A 91 -5.75 -5.63 -14.12
N ALA A 92 -4.42 -5.70 -14.21
CA ALA A 92 -3.58 -6.08 -13.08
C ALA A 92 -3.71 -5.07 -11.94
N MET A 93 -3.70 -3.76 -12.23
CA MET A 93 -3.92 -2.72 -11.23
C MET A 93 -5.28 -2.86 -10.53
N ALA A 94 -6.36 -3.13 -11.27
CA ALA A 94 -7.69 -3.34 -10.68
C ALA A 94 -7.70 -4.54 -9.73
N ILE A 95 -7.16 -5.69 -10.18
CA ILE A 95 -7.10 -6.92 -9.37
C ILE A 95 -6.22 -6.74 -8.14
N ILE A 96 -5.07 -6.07 -8.26
CA ILE A 96 -4.18 -5.77 -7.13
C ILE A 96 -4.89 -4.89 -6.12
N ARG A 97 -5.55 -3.82 -6.55
CA ARG A 97 -6.26 -2.90 -5.65
C ARG A 97 -7.42 -3.59 -4.95
N GLU A 98 -8.17 -4.43 -5.65
CA GLU A 98 -9.21 -5.26 -5.07
C GLU A 98 -8.64 -6.23 -4.01
N HIS A 99 -7.56 -6.94 -4.34
CA HIS A 99 -6.91 -7.88 -3.42
C HIS A 99 -6.44 -7.18 -2.14
N LEU A 100 -5.74 -6.05 -2.27
CA LEU A 100 -5.24 -5.28 -1.13
C LEU A 100 -6.37 -4.70 -0.27
N ALA A 101 -7.47 -4.25 -0.89
CA ALA A 101 -8.64 -3.74 -0.18
C ALA A 101 -9.34 -4.84 0.65
N HIS A 102 -9.43 -6.07 0.12
CA HIS A 102 -10.02 -7.22 0.85
C HIS A 102 -9.23 -7.63 2.09
N LYS A 103 -7.95 -7.26 2.19
CA LYS A 103 -7.15 -7.50 3.41
C LYS A 103 -7.53 -6.58 4.58
N GLY A 104 -8.38 -5.58 4.33
CA GLY A 104 -8.76 -4.57 5.31
C GLY A 104 -7.71 -3.47 5.47
N LEU A 105 -7.99 -2.57 6.41
CA LEU A 105 -7.14 -1.42 6.71
C LEU A 105 -5.77 -1.87 7.21
N GLY A 106 -4.72 -1.38 6.57
CA GLY A 106 -3.34 -1.60 6.96
C GLY A 106 -2.40 -0.68 6.17
N LEU A 107 -1.13 -0.66 6.54
CA LEU A 107 -0.11 0.14 5.89
C LEU A 107 0.12 -0.29 4.43
N HIS A 108 -0.26 -1.52 4.07
CA HIS A 108 -0.22 -2.01 2.69
C HIS A 108 -1.21 -1.28 1.77
N ASN A 109 -2.35 -0.85 2.30
CA ASN A 109 -3.40 -0.16 1.56
C ASN A 109 -4.40 0.53 2.51
N ASP A 110 -4.47 1.85 2.42
CA ASP A 110 -5.47 2.67 3.10
C ASP A 110 -6.28 3.45 2.05
N LEU A 111 -7.58 3.15 1.99
CA LEU A 111 -8.49 3.78 1.03
C LEU A 111 -8.90 5.20 1.42
N GLN A 112 -8.72 5.60 2.68
CA GLN A 112 -9.12 6.94 3.15
C GLN A 112 -8.18 8.03 2.63
N ASN A 113 -6.89 7.72 2.51
CA ASN A 113 -5.86 8.61 1.98
C ASN A 113 -5.27 8.12 0.65
N GLU A 114 -5.89 7.09 0.06
CA GLU A 114 -5.49 6.42 -1.17
C GLU A 114 -4.06 5.84 -1.17
N SER A 115 -3.42 5.71 0.00
CA SER A 115 -2.06 5.17 0.10
C SER A 115 -2.02 3.66 -0.13
N SER A 116 -0.95 3.18 -0.76
CA SER A 116 -0.77 1.77 -1.09
C SER A 116 0.68 1.46 -1.43
N ILE A 117 1.11 0.23 -1.16
CA ILE A 117 2.44 -0.29 -1.57
C ILE A 117 2.58 -0.42 -3.09
N VAL A 118 1.47 -0.44 -3.81
CA VAL A 118 1.43 -0.33 -5.27
C VAL A 118 0.83 1.01 -5.64
N GLY A 119 1.63 1.88 -6.26
CA GLY A 119 1.25 3.24 -6.61
C GLY A 119 0.35 3.30 -7.84
N ASN A 120 -0.63 4.20 -7.80
CA ASN A 120 -1.44 4.57 -8.95
C ASN A 120 -0.97 5.93 -9.46
N PHE A 121 0.03 5.94 -10.33
CA PHE A 121 0.60 7.16 -10.87
C PHE A 121 -0.08 7.52 -12.19
N PRO A 122 -0.72 8.70 -12.31
CA PRO A 122 -1.17 9.18 -13.61
C PRO A 122 0.08 9.49 -14.45
N VAL A 123 0.19 8.80 -15.60
CA VAL A 123 1.18 9.06 -16.65
C VAL A 123 0.47 9.57 -17.90
#